data_AF-A0A5M4D4V4-F1
#
_entry.id   AF-A0A5M4D4V4-F1
#
_cell.length_a   1.000
_cell.length_b   1.000
_cell.length_c   1.000
_cell.angle_alpha   90.00
_cell.angle_beta   90.00
_cell.angle_gamma   90.00
#
_symmetry.space_group_name_H-M   'P 1'
#
loop_
_entity.id
_entity.type
_entity.pdbx_description
1 polymer ?
#
loop_
_entity_poly.entity_id
_entity_poly.type
_entity_poly.pdbx_seq_one_letter_code
_entity_poly.pdbx_strand_id
1 'polypeptide(L)'
;MPFRPALIAFACSALFLAGCDAFEDARGAKSILALARGPSITDAAEWAVNEYNANDRYRGIMILANQPFGGEPVYMQLYVDAINDADAGVRAAGVRGLALHGSPEHVPLLIDTLDDEDPIVRLDSARALQRIHNPIAVEPLIVRTRMENEENELVRAEAARALGQYPESRIIDALIAALDDPNLGVNEAARSSLRTLTGQDFGVDIAGWVGWTQQADSLFAARSAYMYPAFYRDYRWIEYLPFVPNPPNESASLPVGMSPAIE
;
A
#
# COMPACT_ATOMS: atom_id res chain seq x y z
N MET A 1 -17.09 60.55 6.73
CA MET A 1 -17.84 59.27 6.77
C MET A 1 -19.21 59.49 6.16
N PRO A 2 -19.87 58.54 5.46
CA PRO A 2 -19.54 57.11 5.23
C PRO A 2 -19.46 56.77 3.71
N PHE A 3 -18.60 55.91 3.15
CA PHE A 3 -18.37 54.45 3.26
C PHE A 3 -19.59 53.53 3.10
N ARG A 4 -19.64 52.78 1.98
CA ARG A 4 -20.19 51.40 1.78
C ARG A 4 -20.25 51.03 0.27
N PRO A 5 -20.20 49.74 -0.12
CA PRO A 5 -19.24 48.69 0.25
C PRO A 5 -18.78 47.85 -0.98
N ALA A 6 -17.47 47.63 -1.13
CA ALA A 6 -16.93 46.58 -1.99
C ALA A 6 -16.88 45.27 -1.17
N LEU A 7 -17.97 44.50 -1.18
CA LEU A 7 -18.08 43.29 -0.35
C LEU A 7 -19.01 42.26 -1.00
N ILE A 8 -18.76 41.93 -2.28
CA ILE A 8 -19.43 40.79 -2.95
C ILE A 8 -18.44 39.87 -3.70
N ALA A 9 -17.16 40.25 -3.88
CA ALA A 9 -16.25 39.49 -4.75
C ALA A 9 -15.40 38.39 -4.07
N PHE A 10 -15.47 38.18 -2.74
CA PHE A 10 -14.56 37.25 -2.04
C PHE A 10 -15.15 35.87 -1.70
N ALA A 11 -16.43 35.61 -1.99
CA ALA A 11 -17.08 34.35 -1.65
C ALA A 11 -17.02 33.27 -2.75
N CYS A 12 -16.77 33.63 -4.02
CA CYS A 12 -16.78 32.66 -5.13
C CYS A 12 -15.43 31.98 -5.41
N SER A 13 -14.32 32.48 -4.88
CA SER A 13 -12.98 32.00 -5.26
C SER A 13 -12.51 30.77 -4.47
N ALA A 14 -13.12 30.47 -3.32
CA ALA A 14 -12.74 29.33 -2.48
C ALA A 14 -13.33 27.99 -2.95
N LEU A 15 -14.34 28.01 -3.83
CA LEU A 15 -15.00 26.81 -4.35
C LEU A 15 -14.26 26.15 -5.54
N PHE A 16 -13.30 26.83 -6.15
CA PHE A 16 -12.52 26.28 -7.28
C PHE A 16 -11.25 25.53 -6.86
N LEU A 17 -10.88 25.55 -5.57
CA LEU A 17 -9.76 24.79 -5.01
C LEU A 17 -10.20 23.53 -4.27
N ALA A 18 -11.51 23.29 -4.21
CA ALA A 18 -12.08 22.17 -3.51
C ALA A 18 -12.14 20.98 -4.46
N GLY A 19 -11.49 19.86 -4.08
CA GLY A 19 -11.59 18.60 -4.84
C GLY A 19 -13.05 18.14 -4.98
N CYS A 20 -13.33 17.21 -5.89
CA CYS A 20 -14.70 16.75 -6.19
C CYS A 20 -15.51 16.37 -4.93
N ASP A 21 -14.85 15.84 -3.89
CA ASP A 21 -15.46 15.45 -2.61
C ASP A 21 -16.00 16.62 -1.78
N ALA A 22 -15.44 17.82 -1.94
CA ALA A 22 -15.89 18.99 -1.19
C ALA A 22 -17.32 19.40 -1.56
N PHE A 23 -17.78 19.07 -2.77
CA PHE A 23 -19.14 19.34 -3.21
C PHE A 23 -20.16 18.32 -2.69
N GLU A 24 -19.74 17.10 -2.35
CA GLU A 24 -20.62 16.12 -1.67
C GLU A 24 -20.69 16.41 -0.17
N ASP A 25 -19.54 16.65 0.46
CA ASP A 25 -19.48 17.04 1.88
C ASP A 25 -20.27 18.34 2.14
N ALA A 26 -20.26 19.29 1.19
CA ALA A 26 -21.07 20.52 1.25
C ALA A 26 -22.58 20.29 1.14
N ARG A 27 -23.05 19.24 0.46
CA ARG A 27 -24.49 18.97 0.28
C ARG A 27 -25.14 18.40 1.55
N GLY A 28 -24.37 17.76 2.43
CA GLY A 28 -24.85 17.21 3.71
C GLY A 28 -24.47 18.03 4.96
N ALA A 29 -23.65 19.07 4.81
CA ALA A 29 -23.11 19.80 5.95
C ALA A 29 -24.19 20.60 6.71
N LYS A 30 -24.33 20.31 8.00
CA LYS A 30 -25.21 21.07 8.93
C LYS A 30 -24.74 22.51 9.17
N SER A 31 -23.48 22.85 8.84
CA SER A 31 -22.95 24.22 8.88
C SER A 31 -21.66 24.40 8.07
N ILE A 32 -21.31 25.64 7.73
CA ILE A 32 -20.03 26.01 7.10
C ILE A 32 -18.83 25.65 7.99
N LEU A 33 -18.99 25.72 9.32
CA LEU A 33 -17.93 25.34 10.26
C LEU A 33 -17.69 23.82 10.29
N ALA A 34 -18.69 23.01 9.94
CA ALA A 34 -18.52 21.56 9.81
C ALA A 34 -17.60 21.22 8.62
N LEU A 35 -17.72 21.96 7.52
CA LEU A 35 -16.82 21.82 6.36
C LEU A 35 -15.36 22.12 6.69
N ALA A 36 -15.12 22.96 7.70
CA ALA A 36 -13.77 23.32 8.13
C ALA A 36 -13.13 22.29 9.09
N ARG A 37 -13.89 21.38 9.70
CA ARG A 37 -13.39 20.43 10.72
C ARG A 37 -13.04 19.04 10.18
N GLY A 38 -13.37 18.74 8.92
CA GLY A 38 -13.26 17.39 8.39
C GLY A 38 -14.21 16.40 9.10
N PRO A 39 -14.30 15.16 8.61
CA PRO A 39 -15.15 14.13 9.21
C PRO A 39 -14.66 13.73 10.60
N SER A 40 -15.59 13.50 11.52
CA SER A 40 -15.28 12.91 12.82
C SER A 40 -15.10 11.39 12.70
N ILE A 41 -14.48 10.78 13.71
CA ILE A 41 -14.34 9.31 13.79
C ILE A 41 -15.72 8.64 13.81
N THR A 42 -16.71 9.26 14.45
CA THR A 42 -18.09 8.76 14.47
C THR A 42 -18.70 8.79 13.07
N ASP A 43 -18.50 9.88 12.33
CA ASP A 43 -18.97 9.96 10.94
C ASP A 43 -18.30 8.87 10.08
N ALA A 44 -16.99 8.65 10.26
CA ALA A 44 -16.27 7.59 9.55
C ALA A 44 -16.80 6.18 9.88
N ALA A 45 -17.18 5.93 11.14
CA ALA A 45 -17.81 4.67 11.53
C ALA A 45 -19.20 4.48 10.92
N GLU A 46 -20.03 5.53 10.87
CA GLU A 46 -21.33 5.50 10.19
C GLU A 46 -21.18 5.27 8.68
N TRP A 47 -20.18 5.90 8.06
CA TRP A 47 -19.87 5.74 6.64
C TRP A 47 -19.38 4.34 6.30
N ALA A 48 -18.49 3.77 7.13
CA ALA A 48 -17.91 2.45 6.91
C ALA A 48 -18.95 1.33 6.77
N VAL A 49 -20.11 1.48 7.43
CA VAL A 49 -21.22 0.50 7.41
C VAL A 49 -22.37 0.92 6.49
N ASN A 50 -22.22 1.98 5.70
CA ASN A 50 -23.28 2.47 4.83
C ASN A 50 -23.47 1.53 3.62
N GLU A 51 -24.47 0.64 3.70
CA GLU A 51 -24.79 -0.34 2.65
C GLU A 51 -25.10 0.31 1.28
N TYR A 52 -25.58 1.56 1.27
CA TYR A 52 -26.08 2.21 0.07
C TYR A 52 -25.03 3.03 -0.70
N ASN A 53 -23.88 3.33 -0.10
CA ASN A 53 -22.88 4.19 -0.70
C ASN A 53 -21.47 3.62 -0.53
N ALA A 54 -20.91 3.11 -1.62
CA ALA A 54 -19.56 2.56 -1.63
C ALA A 54 -18.48 3.62 -1.33
N ASN A 55 -18.66 4.86 -1.77
CA ASN A 55 -17.72 5.95 -1.47
C ASN A 55 -17.66 6.24 0.03
N ASP A 56 -18.82 6.23 0.71
CA ASP A 56 -18.87 6.38 2.17
C ASP A 56 -18.13 5.20 2.83
N ARG A 57 -18.42 3.96 2.43
CA ARG A 57 -17.74 2.78 3.00
C ARG A 57 -16.23 2.86 2.84
N TYR A 58 -15.78 3.17 1.63
CA TYR A 58 -14.38 3.38 1.30
C TYR A 58 -13.73 4.42 2.22
N ARG A 59 -14.31 5.62 2.31
CA ARG A 59 -13.78 6.73 3.11
C ARG A 59 -13.76 6.38 4.58
N GLY A 60 -14.84 5.80 5.09
CA GLY A 60 -14.98 5.35 6.47
C GLY A 60 -13.89 4.36 6.86
N ILE A 61 -13.72 3.29 6.08
CA ILE A 61 -12.69 2.26 6.29
C ILE A 61 -11.29 2.89 6.27
N MET A 62 -10.99 3.75 5.28
CA MET A 62 -9.68 4.38 5.18
C MET A 62 -9.36 5.28 6.37
N ILE A 63 -10.34 6.05 6.88
CA ILE A 63 -10.14 6.90 8.05
C ILE A 63 -9.87 6.04 9.29
N LEU A 64 -10.67 4.99 9.50
CA LEU A 64 -10.58 4.10 10.66
C LEU A 64 -9.27 3.29 10.66
N ALA A 65 -8.86 2.75 9.50
CA ALA A 65 -7.63 2.00 9.35
C ALA A 65 -6.38 2.83 9.65
N ASN A 66 -6.42 4.15 9.44
CA ASN A 66 -5.29 5.03 9.76
C ASN A 66 -5.30 5.52 11.22
N GLN A 67 -6.20 5.02 12.08
CA GLN A 67 -6.21 5.37 13.50
C GLN A 67 -5.30 4.44 14.32
N PRO A 68 -4.76 4.90 15.47
CA PRO A 68 -3.98 4.06 16.38
C PRO A 68 -4.74 2.83 16.91
N PHE A 69 -6.07 2.89 16.97
CA PHE A 69 -6.94 1.79 17.38
C PHE A 69 -7.45 0.95 16.20
N GLY A 70 -6.98 1.21 14.98
CA GLY A 70 -7.49 0.57 13.76
C GLY A 70 -7.33 -0.95 13.73
N GLY A 71 -6.49 -1.53 14.60
CA GLY A 71 -6.29 -2.97 14.76
C GLY A 71 -7.15 -3.64 15.85
N GLU A 72 -8.07 -2.92 16.49
CA GLU A 72 -9.01 -3.55 17.43
C GLU A 72 -9.89 -4.60 16.71
N PRO A 73 -10.31 -5.69 17.38
CA PRO A 73 -10.99 -6.82 16.74
C PRO A 73 -12.24 -6.45 15.92
N VAL A 74 -12.97 -5.42 16.35
CA VAL A 74 -14.17 -4.93 15.64
C VAL A 74 -13.82 -4.34 14.27
N TYR A 75 -12.70 -3.63 14.15
CA TYR A 75 -12.26 -3.05 12.88
C TYR A 75 -11.55 -4.09 12.01
N MET A 76 -10.87 -5.06 12.63
CA MET A 76 -10.33 -6.21 11.88
C MET A 76 -11.44 -6.98 11.17
N GLN A 77 -12.56 -7.24 11.85
CA GLN A 77 -13.72 -7.86 11.22
C GLN A 77 -14.29 -7.00 10.08
N LEU A 78 -14.40 -5.68 10.29
CA LEU A 78 -14.81 -4.74 9.25
C LEU A 78 -13.94 -4.85 7.99
N TYR A 79 -12.62 -4.98 8.13
CA TYR A 79 -11.72 -5.12 6.97
C TYR A 79 -11.89 -6.49 6.27
N VAL A 80 -12.06 -7.57 7.03
CA VAL A 80 -12.35 -8.92 6.50
C VAL A 80 -13.68 -8.95 5.75
N ASP A 81 -14.68 -8.21 6.20
CA ASP A 81 -15.95 -8.11 5.49
C ASP A 81 -15.78 -7.25 4.22
N ALA A 82 -15.02 -6.16 4.31
CA ALA A 82 -14.80 -5.22 3.20
C ALA A 82 -14.06 -5.82 2.00
N ILE A 83 -13.14 -6.79 2.19
CA ILE A 83 -12.45 -7.45 1.07
C ILE A 83 -13.41 -8.23 0.15
N ASN A 84 -14.64 -8.51 0.60
CA ASN A 84 -15.67 -9.19 -0.18
C ASN A 84 -16.77 -8.22 -0.69
N ASP A 85 -16.54 -6.92 -0.60
CA ASP A 85 -17.51 -5.91 -1.04
C ASP A 85 -17.72 -5.93 -2.57
N ALA A 86 -18.93 -5.56 -3.01
CA ALA A 86 -19.25 -5.44 -4.43
C ALA A 86 -18.42 -4.36 -5.14
N ASP A 87 -18.01 -3.31 -4.43
CA ASP A 87 -17.20 -2.22 -4.97
C ASP A 87 -15.70 -2.49 -4.78
N ALA A 88 -14.93 -2.39 -5.87
CA ALA A 88 -13.50 -2.65 -5.87
C ALA A 88 -12.71 -1.67 -4.99
N GLY A 89 -13.16 -0.41 -4.88
CA GLY A 89 -12.54 0.56 -3.99
C GLY A 89 -12.65 0.13 -2.53
N VAL A 90 -13.85 -0.32 -2.13
CA VAL A 90 -14.09 -0.84 -0.77
C VAL A 90 -13.26 -2.09 -0.51
N ARG A 91 -13.16 -3.01 -1.48
CA ARG A 91 -12.26 -4.19 -1.38
C ARG A 91 -10.81 -3.79 -1.14
N ALA A 92 -10.29 -2.85 -1.94
CA ALA A 92 -8.94 -2.32 -1.78
C ALA A 92 -8.75 -1.64 -0.42
N ALA A 93 -9.75 -0.92 0.10
CA ALA A 93 -9.70 -0.33 1.43
C ALA A 93 -9.63 -1.40 2.54
N GLY A 94 -10.38 -2.50 2.41
CA GLY A 94 -10.29 -3.66 3.29
C GLY A 94 -8.90 -4.29 3.29
N VAL A 95 -8.33 -4.52 2.11
CA VAL A 95 -6.95 -5.03 1.94
C VAL A 95 -5.92 -4.12 2.62
N ARG A 96 -6.04 -2.79 2.47
CA ARG A 96 -5.14 -1.84 3.12
C ARG A 96 -5.33 -1.80 4.64
N GLY A 97 -6.55 -1.96 5.14
CA GLY A 97 -6.82 -2.12 6.58
C GLY A 97 -6.11 -3.34 7.15
N LEU A 98 -6.22 -4.48 6.47
CA LEU A 98 -5.49 -5.70 6.80
C LEU A 98 -3.97 -5.52 6.67
N ALA A 99 -3.47 -4.78 5.68
CA ALA A 99 -2.04 -4.52 5.52
C ALA A 99 -1.42 -3.74 6.69
N LEU A 100 -2.21 -2.85 7.31
CA LEU A 100 -1.77 -2.01 8.43
C LEU A 100 -1.80 -2.72 9.77
N HIS A 101 -2.82 -3.56 10.00
CA HIS A 101 -3.11 -4.14 11.33
C HIS A 101 -3.15 -5.66 11.37
N GLY A 102 -3.11 -6.31 10.21
CA GLY A 102 -3.22 -7.74 10.07
C GLY A 102 -2.03 -8.51 10.61
N SER A 103 -2.29 -9.78 10.85
CA SER A 103 -1.33 -10.78 11.30
C SER A 103 -1.13 -11.83 10.20
N PRO A 104 -0.14 -12.73 10.32
CA PRO A 104 0.10 -13.81 9.36
C PRO A 104 -1.11 -14.74 9.11
N GLU A 105 -2.10 -14.77 10.01
CA GLU A 105 -3.34 -15.55 9.84
C GLU A 105 -4.28 -14.99 8.76
N HIS A 106 -4.11 -13.71 8.40
CA HIS A 106 -4.91 -13.03 7.38
C HIS A 106 -4.33 -13.22 5.97
N VAL A 107 -3.13 -13.78 5.85
CA VAL A 107 -2.47 -13.96 4.54
C VAL A 107 -3.26 -14.80 3.55
N PRO A 108 -3.97 -15.88 3.92
CA PRO A 108 -4.85 -16.59 2.97
C PRO A 108 -5.86 -15.66 2.29
N LEU A 109 -6.47 -14.74 3.03
CA LEU A 109 -7.42 -13.76 2.49
C LEU A 109 -6.75 -12.76 1.53
N LEU A 110 -5.52 -12.36 1.84
CA LEU A 110 -4.72 -11.49 0.97
C LEU A 110 -4.27 -12.21 -0.31
N ILE A 111 -4.07 -13.52 -0.24
CA ILE A 111 -3.77 -14.35 -1.43
C ILE A 111 -5.00 -14.44 -2.33
N ASP A 112 -6.19 -14.67 -1.76
CA ASP A 112 -7.42 -14.73 -2.56
C ASP A 112 -7.67 -13.42 -3.33
N THR A 113 -7.35 -12.27 -2.71
CA THR A 113 -7.48 -10.94 -3.36
C THR A 113 -6.37 -10.63 -4.39
N LEU A 114 -5.32 -11.45 -4.50
CA LEU A 114 -4.42 -11.38 -5.66
C LEU A 114 -5.09 -11.84 -6.96
N ASP A 115 -6.22 -12.54 -6.88
CA ASP A 115 -6.99 -12.98 -8.04
C ASP A 115 -8.20 -12.06 -8.34
N ASP A 116 -8.28 -10.89 -7.68
CA ASP A 116 -9.35 -9.92 -7.89
C ASP A 116 -9.38 -9.41 -9.34
N GLU A 117 -10.58 -9.11 -9.84
CA GLU A 117 -10.78 -8.54 -11.18
C GLU A 117 -10.13 -7.16 -11.31
N ASP A 118 -10.11 -6.38 -10.23
CA ASP A 118 -9.61 -5.02 -10.22
C ASP A 118 -8.09 -4.98 -9.92
N PRO A 119 -7.28 -4.37 -10.80
CA PRO A 119 -5.83 -4.32 -10.61
C PRO A 119 -5.39 -3.52 -9.39
N ILE A 120 -6.19 -2.57 -8.90
CA ILE A 120 -5.88 -1.81 -7.68
C ILE A 120 -6.01 -2.70 -6.44
N VAL A 121 -7.01 -3.59 -6.41
CA VAL A 121 -7.16 -4.57 -5.32
C VAL A 121 -5.94 -5.51 -5.33
N ARG A 122 -5.60 -6.09 -6.48
CA ARG A 122 -4.41 -6.96 -6.62
C ARG A 122 -3.11 -6.26 -6.21
N LEU A 123 -2.96 -4.99 -6.58
CA LEU A 123 -1.81 -4.17 -6.22
C LEU A 123 -1.69 -3.99 -4.71
N ASP A 124 -2.80 -3.64 -4.05
CA ASP A 124 -2.81 -3.47 -2.60
C ASP A 124 -2.59 -4.80 -1.88
N SER A 125 -3.02 -5.92 -2.45
CA SER A 125 -2.75 -7.26 -1.90
C SER A 125 -1.26 -7.60 -1.98
N ALA A 126 -0.62 -7.34 -3.12
CA ALA A 126 0.83 -7.52 -3.26
C ALA A 126 1.62 -6.63 -2.28
N ARG A 127 1.15 -5.41 -2.01
CA ARG A 127 1.73 -4.52 -0.98
C ARG A 127 1.48 -5.02 0.44
N ALA A 128 0.28 -5.53 0.72
CA ALA A 128 -0.06 -6.10 2.02
C ALA A 128 0.88 -7.27 2.37
N LEU A 129 1.17 -8.12 1.38
CA LEU A 129 2.11 -9.24 1.49
C LEU A 129 3.58 -8.81 1.65
N GLN A 130 3.94 -7.54 1.38
CA GLN A 130 5.25 -6.99 1.76
C GLN A 130 5.31 -6.68 3.26
N ARG A 131 4.17 -6.32 3.87
CA ARG A 131 4.07 -5.92 5.27
C ARG A 131 3.81 -7.10 6.19
N ILE A 132 3.22 -8.18 5.69
CA ILE A 132 2.88 -9.37 6.47
C ILE A 132 3.60 -10.58 5.88
N HIS A 133 4.56 -11.09 6.63
CA HIS A 133 5.36 -12.24 6.24
C HIS A 133 4.63 -13.55 6.52
N ASN A 134 4.43 -14.34 5.47
CA ASN A 134 4.00 -15.73 5.59
C ASN A 134 4.45 -16.52 4.34
N PRO A 135 5.19 -17.65 4.48
CA PRO A 135 5.69 -18.44 3.35
C PRO A 135 4.62 -18.97 2.37
N ILE A 136 3.35 -19.09 2.79
CA ILE A 136 2.28 -19.54 1.89
C ILE A 136 2.05 -18.58 0.71
N ALA A 137 2.47 -17.31 0.83
CA ALA A 137 2.36 -16.31 -0.22
C ALA A 137 3.40 -16.45 -1.35
N VAL A 138 4.44 -17.26 -1.17
CA VAL A 138 5.55 -17.36 -2.14
C VAL A 138 5.07 -17.79 -3.53
N GLU A 139 4.29 -18.86 -3.63
CA GLU A 139 3.85 -19.37 -4.93
C GLU A 139 2.88 -18.40 -5.64
N PRO A 140 1.83 -17.86 -4.98
CA PRO A 140 0.99 -16.82 -5.57
C PRO A 140 1.77 -15.59 -6.04
N LEU A 141 2.77 -15.15 -5.28
CA LEU A 141 3.60 -14.01 -5.65
C LEU A 141 4.49 -14.32 -6.87
N ILE A 142 5.09 -15.52 -6.96
CA ILE A 142 5.85 -15.95 -8.15
C ILE A 142 4.95 -15.98 -9.40
N VAL A 143 3.70 -16.42 -9.27
CA VAL A 143 2.74 -16.38 -10.38
C VAL A 143 2.50 -14.94 -10.84
N ARG A 144 2.32 -14.02 -9.88
CA ARG A 144 2.04 -12.59 -10.14
C ARG A 144 3.22 -11.78 -10.64
N THR A 145 4.47 -12.26 -10.57
CA THR A 145 5.60 -11.57 -11.20
C THR A 145 5.67 -11.79 -12.72
N ARG A 146 4.93 -12.74 -13.27
CA ARG A 146 5.01 -13.11 -14.68
C ARG A 146 4.00 -12.37 -15.53
N MET A 147 4.45 -11.88 -16.68
CA MET A 147 3.62 -11.13 -17.61
C MET A 147 2.44 -11.95 -18.14
N GLU A 148 2.57 -13.26 -18.31
CA GLU A 148 1.47 -14.10 -18.77
C GLU A 148 0.29 -14.21 -17.78
N ASN A 149 0.51 -13.88 -16.50
CA ASN A 149 -0.51 -14.00 -15.44
C ASN A 149 -0.96 -12.64 -14.89
N GLU A 150 -0.16 -11.58 -15.09
CA GLU A 150 -0.45 -10.25 -14.58
C GLU A 150 -0.08 -9.18 -15.61
N GLU A 151 -1.11 -8.54 -16.16
CA GLU A 151 -0.96 -7.48 -17.17
C GLU A 151 -0.45 -6.18 -16.55
N ASN A 152 -0.81 -5.88 -15.29
CA ASN A 152 -0.46 -4.63 -14.63
C ASN A 152 0.98 -4.66 -14.09
N GLU A 153 1.83 -3.79 -14.64
CA GLU A 153 3.24 -3.68 -14.27
C GLU A 153 3.47 -3.34 -12.79
N LEU A 154 2.54 -2.60 -12.16
CA LEU A 154 2.68 -2.21 -10.75
C LEU A 154 2.48 -3.44 -9.87
N VAL A 155 1.51 -4.29 -10.19
CA VAL A 155 1.28 -5.54 -9.46
C VAL A 155 2.49 -6.46 -9.57
N ARG A 156 3.05 -6.62 -10.79
CA ARG A 156 4.28 -7.40 -11.00
C ARG A 156 5.46 -6.88 -10.19
N ALA A 157 5.64 -5.56 -10.16
CA ALA A 157 6.71 -4.92 -9.42
C ALA A 157 6.55 -5.12 -7.89
N GLU A 158 5.36 -4.91 -7.35
CA GLU A 158 5.10 -5.10 -5.91
C GLU A 158 5.19 -6.58 -5.52
N ALA A 159 4.80 -7.52 -6.39
CA ALA A 159 5.01 -8.94 -6.18
C ALA A 159 6.51 -9.30 -6.12
N ALA A 160 7.31 -8.77 -7.04
CA ALA A 160 8.76 -8.95 -7.04
C ALA A 160 9.43 -8.37 -5.78
N ARG A 161 8.92 -7.23 -5.26
CA ARG A 161 9.37 -6.68 -3.97
C ARG A 161 9.03 -7.61 -2.80
N ALA A 162 7.78 -8.09 -2.74
CA ALA A 162 7.32 -8.99 -1.68
C ALA A 162 8.17 -10.27 -1.60
N LEU A 163 8.57 -10.82 -2.74
CA LEU A 163 9.44 -12.00 -2.82
C LEU A 163 10.83 -11.79 -2.18
N GLY A 164 11.32 -10.55 -2.09
CA GLY A 164 12.60 -10.20 -1.45
C GLY A 164 12.69 -10.56 0.04
N GLN A 165 11.57 -10.94 0.66
CA GLN A 165 11.50 -11.41 2.05
C GLN A 165 11.97 -12.86 2.25
N TYR A 166 11.96 -13.66 1.19
CA TYR A 166 11.97 -15.12 1.29
C TYR A 166 13.28 -15.69 0.71
N PRO A 167 14.16 -16.27 1.55
CA PRO A 167 15.45 -16.80 1.13
C PRO A 167 15.33 -18.20 0.50
N GLU A 168 14.68 -18.30 -0.67
CA GLU A 168 14.48 -19.57 -1.39
C GLU A 168 15.09 -19.54 -2.80
N SER A 169 15.71 -20.63 -3.24
CA SER A 169 16.39 -20.69 -4.55
C SER A 169 15.44 -20.42 -5.71
N ARG A 170 14.22 -20.98 -5.67
CA ARG A 170 13.19 -20.74 -6.69
C ARG A 170 12.78 -19.27 -6.83
N ILE A 171 12.96 -18.48 -5.77
CA ILE A 171 12.68 -17.05 -5.78
C ILE A 171 13.78 -16.29 -6.50
N ILE A 172 15.04 -16.72 -6.34
CA ILE A 172 16.15 -16.18 -7.13
C ILE A 172 15.87 -16.40 -8.62
N ASP A 173 15.47 -17.60 -9.02
CA ASP A 173 15.14 -17.89 -10.43
C ASP A 173 13.97 -17.02 -10.94
N ALA A 174 12.91 -16.87 -10.14
CA ALA A 174 11.75 -16.04 -10.49
C ALA A 174 12.12 -14.55 -10.62
N LEU A 175 12.95 -14.03 -9.71
CA LEU A 175 13.40 -12.64 -9.76
C LEU A 175 14.38 -12.40 -10.91
N ILE A 176 15.26 -13.36 -11.23
CA ILE A 176 16.13 -13.28 -12.40
C ILE A 176 15.31 -13.20 -13.68
N ALA A 177 14.24 -14.01 -13.81
CA ALA A 177 13.33 -13.92 -14.94
C ALA A 177 12.61 -12.56 -15.01
N ALA A 178 12.23 -11.99 -13.86
CA ALA A 178 11.58 -10.67 -13.79
C ALA A 178 12.52 -9.49 -14.13
N LEU A 179 13.83 -9.70 -14.29
CA LEU A 179 14.75 -8.67 -14.80
C LEU A 179 14.58 -8.40 -16.31
N ASP A 180 13.93 -9.31 -17.04
CA ASP A 180 13.65 -9.18 -18.48
C ASP A 180 12.29 -8.49 -18.76
N ASP A 181 11.62 -7.96 -17.73
CA ASP A 181 10.33 -7.29 -17.91
C ASP A 181 10.52 -5.99 -18.74
N PRO A 182 9.60 -5.65 -19.65
CA PRO A 182 9.65 -4.40 -20.41
C PRO A 182 9.51 -3.17 -19.52
N ASN A 183 8.94 -3.30 -18.32
CA ASN A 183 8.77 -2.20 -17.39
C ASN A 183 9.98 -2.08 -16.43
N LEU A 184 10.62 -0.90 -16.46
CA LEU A 184 11.78 -0.61 -15.60
C LEU A 184 11.48 -0.71 -14.10
N GLY A 185 10.24 -0.47 -13.68
CA GLY A 185 9.81 -0.59 -12.29
C GLY A 185 9.84 -2.03 -11.80
N VAL A 186 9.50 -3.00 -12.65
CA VAL A 186 9.58 -4.43 -12.35
C VAL A 186 11.04 -4.87 -12.28
N ASN A 187 11.86 -4.43 -13.25
CA ASN A 187 13.29 -4.75 -13.28
C ASN A 187 14.03 -4.24 -12.03
N GLU A 188 13.75 -3.00 -11.61
CA GLU A 188 14.36 -2.44 -10.40
C GLU A 188 13.83 -3.11 -9.12
N ALA A 189 12.55 -3.46 -9.07
CA ALA A 189 12.00 -4.25 -7.97
C ALA A 189 12.70 -5.61 -7.84
N ALA A 190 12.85 -6.33 -8.95
CA ALA A 190 13.51 -7.63 -9.00
C ALA A 190 14.99 -7.53 -8.61
N ARG A 191 15.73 -6.58 -9.18
CA ARG A 191 17.13 -6.30 -8.84
C ARG A 191 17.29 -5.96 -7.36
N SER A 192 16.43 -5.08 -6.82
CA SER A 192 16.50 -4.69 -5.40
C SER A 192 16.25 -5.90 -4.49
N SER A 193 15.27 -6.75 -4.81
CA SER A 193 15.01 -7.99 -4.06
C SER A 193 16.16 -8.98 -4.15
N LEU A 194 16.76 -9.17 -5.34
CA LEU A 194 17.96 -10.00 -5.51
C LEU A 194 19.12 -9.49 -4.67
N ARG A 195 19.35 -8.16 -4.65
CA ARG A 195 20.39 -7.56 -3.82
C ARG A 195 20.13 -7.77 -2.33
N THR A 196 18.88 -7.62 -1.89
CA THR A 196 18.50 -7.89 -0.49
C THR A 196 18.75 -9.35 -0.13
N LEU A 197 18.39 -10.30 -0.99
CA LEU A 197 18.52 -11.73 -0.74
C LEU A 197 19.96 -12.25 -0.85
N THR A 198 20.79 -11.69 -1.73
CA THR A 198 22.10 -12.26 -2.07
C THR A 198 23.29 -11.40 -1.63
N GLY A 199 23.05 -10.12 -1.36
CA GLY A 199 24.10 -9.12 -1.16
C GLY A 199 24.87 -8.75 -2.44
N GLN A 200 24.52 -9.32 -3.59
CA GLN A 200 25.17 -9.06 -4.87
C GLN A 200 24.37 -8.05 -5.71
N ASP A 201 25.02 -7.40 -6.67
CA ASP A 201 24.35 -6.50 -7.61
C ASP A 201 25.02 -6.58 -8.99
N PHE A 202 24.42 -7.37 -9.89
CA PHE A 202 24.81 -7.44 -11.30
C PHE A 202 23.92 -6.55 -12.19
N GLY A 203 23.13 -5.65 -11.60
CA GLY A 203 22.15 -4.86 -12.33
C GLY A 203 21.05 -5.74 -12.94
N VAL A 204 20.72 -5.46 -14.20
CA VAL A 204 19.78 -6.24 -15.03
C VAL A 204 20.50 -7.30 -15.88
N ASP A 205 21.78 -7.58 -15.62
CA ASP A 205 22.52 -8.61 -16.35
C ASP A 205 22.11 -10.01 -15.91
N ILE A 206 21.15 -10.59 -16.64
CA ILE A 206 20.64 -11.94 -16.42
C ILE A 206 21.75 -12.99 -16.53
N ALA A 207 22.68 -12.85 -17.47
CA ALA A 207 23.76 -13.81 -17.65
C ALA A 207 24.74 -13.78 -16.47
N GLY A 208 25.03 -12.59 -15.95
CA GLY A 208 25.81 -12.39 -14.72
C GLY A 208 25.15 -13.06 -13.51
N TRP A 209 23.85 -12.84 -13.31
CA TRP A 209 23.09 -13.48 -12.24
C TRP A 209 23.09 -15.01 -12.35
N VAL A 210 22.74 -15.56 -13.52
CA VAL A 210 22.71 -17.02 -13.75
C VAL A 210 24.11 -17.65 -13.61
N GLY A 211 25.14 -16.98 -14.11
CA GLY A 211 26.52 -17.46 -14.00
C GLY A 211 27.00 -17.52 -12.55
N TRP A 212 26.62 -16.53 -11.73
CA TRP A 212 26.93 -16.50 -10.30
C TRP A 212 26.15 -17.56 -9.51
N THR A 213 24.83 -17.71 -9.73
CA THR A 213 24.01 -18.68 -8.97
C THR A 213 24.46 -20.13 -9.15
N GLN A 214 25.03 -20.48 -10.32
CA GLN A 214 25.58 -21.81 -10.59
C GLN A 214 26.90 -22.11 -9.88
N GLN A 215 27.65 -21.08 -9.50
CA GLN A 215 28.98 -21.19 -8.90
C GLN A 215 29.01 -20.87 -7.40
N ALA A 216 27.98 -20.22 -6.89
CA ALA A 216 27.93 -19.76 -5.51
C ALA A 216 27.77 -20.94 -4.53
N ASP A 217 28.69 -21.03 -3.56
CA ASP A 217 28.61 -22.01 -2.48
C ASP A 217 27.39 -21.79 -1.56
N SER A 218 26.97 -20.53 -1.40
CA SER A 218 25.78 -20.14 -0.64
C SER A 218 25.14 -18.89 -1.23
N LEU A 219 23.87 -18.99 -1.63
CA LEU A 219 23.12 -17.91 -2.28
C LEU A 219 22.77 -16.76 -1.32
N PHE A 220 22.66 -17.04 -0.01
CA PHE A 220 22.07 -16.11 0.97
C PHE A 220 23.07 -15.66 2.04
N ALA A 221 24.36 -15.96 1.88
CA ALA A 221 25.38 -15.69 2.90
C ALA A 221 25.56 -14.19 3.22
N ALA A 222 25.36 -13.32 2.23
CA ALA A 222 25.52 -11.87 2.36
C ALA A 222 24.17 -11.10 2.32
N ARG A 223 23.06 -11.77 2.63
CA ARG A 223 21.73 -11.15 2.61
C ARG A 223 21.61 -10.02 3.65
N SER A 224 20.85 -8.99 3.31
CA SER A 224 20.46 -7.94 4.26
C SER A 224 19.07 -8.21 4.83
N ALA A 225 18.74 -7.55 5.95
CA ALA A 225 17.39 -7.61 6.50
C ALA A 225 16.40 -6.96 5.52
N TYR A 226 15.32 -7.67 5.19
CA TYR A 226 14.26 -7.10 4.37
C TYR A 226 13.47 -6.08 5.19
N MET A 227 13.24 -4.92 4.59
CA MET A 227 12.37 -3.87 5.11
C MET A 227 11.40 -3.50 3.99
N TYR A 228 10.10 -3.48 4.26
CA TYR A 228 9.15 -3.09 3.22
C TYR A 228 9.33 -1.61 2.85
N PRO A 229 9.11 -1.23 1.58
CA PRO A 229 9.23 0.14 1.13
C PRO A 229 8.16 1.00 1.82
N ALA A 230 8.61 2.04 2.51
CA ALA A 230 7.75 3.01 3.18
C ALA A 230 7.72 4.32 2.37
N PHE A 231 6.56 4.98 2.34
CA PHE A 231 6.46 6.29 1.69
C PHE A 231 7.30 7.31 2.45
N TYR A 232 8.20 7.99 1.73
CA TYR A 232 9.01 9.06 2.27
C TYR A 232 9.07 10.22 1.28
N ARG A 233 8.89 11.43 1.79
CA ARG A 233 9.21 12.66 1.06
C ARG A 233 9.92 13.66 1.97
N ASP A 234 10.69 14.52 1.34
CA ASP A 234 11.32 15.64 2.03
C ASP A 234 10.28 16.61 2.59
N TYR A 235 10.68 17.27 3.68
CA TYR A 235 9.91 18.35 4.29
C TYR A 235 9.87 19.53 3.33
N ARG A 236 8.66 20.04 3.09
CA ARG A 236 8.50 21.36 2.48
C ARG A 236 8.88 22.40 3.52
N TRP A 237 9.36 23.56 3.07
CA TRP A 237 9.81 24.63 3.96
C TRP A 237 8.76 25.02 5.03
N ILE A 238 7.46 24.94 4.72
CA ILE A 238 6.38 25.29 5.65
C ILE A 238 6.18 24.22 6.75
N GLU A 239 6.57 22.98 6.49
CA GLU A 239 6.44 21.84 7.42
C GLU A 239 7.54 21.84 8.49
N TYR A 240 8.50 22.75 8.41
CA TYR A 240 9.43 23.03 9.51
C TYR A 240 8.84 23.93 10.60
N LEU A 241 7.64 24.49 10.39
CA LEU A 241 6.97 25.31 11.40
C LEU A 241 6.32 24.42 12.47
N PRO A 242 6.45 24.74 13.79
CA PRO A 242 6.02 23.86 14.89
C PRO A 242 4.54 23.45 14.94
N PHE A 243 3.67 24.12 14.19
CA PHE A 243 2.21 23.92 14.17
C PHE A 243 1.71 23.37 12.83
N VAL A 244 2.62 23.06 11.91
CA VAL A 244 2.29 22.40 10.65
C VAL A 244 2.55 20.91 10.86
N PRO A 245 1.60 20.02 10.54
CA PRO A 245 1.81 18.59 10.70
C PRO A 245 2.97 18.12 9.81
N ASN A 246 3.75 17.18 10.33
CA ASN A 246 4.81 16.54 9.58
C ASN A 246 4.24 15.82 8.34
N PRO A 247 5.05 15.63 7.28
CA PRO A 247 4.66 14.77 6.18
C PRO A 247 4.26 13.38 6.69
N PRO A 248 3.32 12.69 6.03
CA PRO A 248 2.90 11.33 6.38
C PRO A 248 3.99 10.31 5.96
N ASN A 249 5.21 10.52 6.42
CA ASN A 249 6.34 9.65 6.16
C ASN A 249 6.21 8.42 7.06
N GLU A 250 6.20 7.25 6.44
CA GLU A 250 6.24 5.98 7.15
C GLU A 250 7.70 5.59 7.39
N SER A 251 7.98 5.00 8.56
CA SER A 251 9.28 4.38 8.81
C SER A 251 9.28 2.96 8.24
N ALA A 252 10.29 2.62 7.42
CA ALA A 252 10.49 1.24 7.01
C ALA A 252 10.65 0.35 8.25
N SER A 253 9.94 -0.77 8.30
CA SER A 253 10.00 -1.72 9.41
C SER A 253 10.10 -3.17 8.90
N LEU A 254 10.42 -4.09 9.81
CA LEU A 254 10.32 -5.51 9.53
C LEU A 254 8.85 -5.86 9.26
N PRO A 255 8.57 -6.78 8.32
CA PRO A 255 7.24 -7.34 8.14
C PRO A 255 6.73 -8.05 9.40
N VAL A 256 5.43 -7.93 9.66
CA VAL A 256 4.76 -8.65 10.75
C VAL A 256 4.85 -10.15 10.49
N GLY A 257 5.25 -10.92 11.51
CA GLY A 257 5.45 -12.37 11.39
C GLY A 257 6.84 -12.79 10.89
N MET A 258 7.69 -11.85 10.47
CA MET A 258 9.10 -12.14 10.20
C MET A 258 9.89 -12.08 11.51
N SER A 259 10.57 -13.18 11.87
CA SER A 259 11.53 -13.17 12.96
C SER A 259 12.73 -12.29 12.58
N PRO A 260 13.24 -11.42 13.47
CA PRO A 260 14.46 -10.68 13.20
C PRO A 260 15.59 -11.68 12.91
N ALA A 261 16.34 -11.45 11.82
CA ALA A 261 17.48 -12.29 11.49
C ALA A 261 18.44 -12.29 12.69
N ILE A 262 18.70 -13.46 13.26
CA ILE A 262 19.69 -13.64 14.32
C ILE A 262 21.05 -13.26 13.72
N GLU A 263 21.74 -12.29 14.36
CA GLU A 263 23.11 -11.86 14.03
C GLU A 263 24.12 -13.02 14.05
#